data_AF-A0A7J2I1Y7-F1
#
_entry.id   AF-A0A7J2I1Y7-F1
#
_cell.length_a   1.000
_cell.length_b   1.000
_cell.length_c   1.000
_cell.angle_alpha   90.00
_cell.angle_beta   90.00
_cell.angle_gamma   90.00
#
_symmetry.space_group_name_H-M   'P 1'
#
loop_
_entity.id
_entity.type
_entity.pdbx_description
1 polymer ?
#
loop_
_entity_poly.entity_id
_entity_poly.type
_entity_poly.pdbx_seq_one_letter_code
_entity_poly.pdbx_strand_id
1 'polypeptide(L)' 'MTENFQKEIVQRITKNLLDIQILKLINTEPMWGYKIKKEVETRFGVKLRHGALYPLLNSLEQKGFLT' A
#
# COMPACT_ATOMS: atom_id res chain seq x y z
N MET A 1 -11.59 17.22 -19.58
CA MET A 1 -10.90 17.88 -18.44
C MET A 1 -11.22 17.22 -17.10
N THR A 2 -12.45 16.75 -16.87
CA THR A 2 -12.90 16.13 -15.61
C THR A 2 -12.30 14.75 -15.31
N GLU A 3 -12.05 13.91 -16.31
CA GLU A 3 -11.52 12.55 -16.11
C GLU A 3 -10.09 12.52 -15.54
N ASN A 4 -9.23 13.43 -15.97
CA ASN A 4 -7.87 13.52 -15.42
C ASN A 4 -7.88 13.92 -13.94
N PHE A 5 -8.76 14.84 -13.56
CA PHE A 5 -8.86 15.29 -12.17
C PHE A 5 -9.35 14.18 -11.24
N GLN A 6 -10.35 13.39 -11.67
CA GLN A 6 -10.81 12.23 -10.91
C GLN A 6 -9.68 11.20 -10.74
N LYS A 7 -8.93 10.92 -11.80
CA LYS A 7 -7.79 9.98 -11.75
C LYS A 7 -6.71 10.44 -10.77
N GLU A 8 -6.40 11.74 -10.74
CA GLU A 8 -5.43 12.30 -9.80
C GLU A 8 -5.90 12.22 -8.35
N ILE A 9 -7.19 12.50 -8.09
CA ILE A 9 -7.78 12.35 -6.75
C ILE A 9 -7.67 10.90 -6.28
N VAL A 10 -8.11 9.95 -7.10
CA VAL A 10 -8.06 8.52 -6.75
C VAL A 10 -6.62 8.07 -6.49
N GLN A 11 -5.67 8.48 -7.33
CA GLN A 11 -4.25 8.19 -7.13
C GLN A 11 -3.71 8.78 -5.82
N ARG A 12 -4.10 10.02 -5.48
CA ARG A 12 -3.67 10.69 -4.25
C ARG A 12 -4.25 10.01 -3.01
N ILE A 13 -5.53 9.67 -3.02
CA ILE A 13 -6.20 8.96 -1.92
C ILE A 13 -5.56 7.58 -1.73
N THR A 14 -5.37 6.84 -2.82
CA THR A 14 -4.77 5.50 -2.79
C THR A 14 -3.35 5.53 -2.22
N LYS A 15 -2.54 6.53 -2.60
CA LYS A 15 -1.19 6.73 -2.05
C LYS A 15 -1.20 7.09 -0.57
N ASN A 16 -2.12 7.95 -0.15
CA ASN A 16 -2.22 8.39 1.24
C ASN A 16 -2.72 7.28 2.19
N LEU A 17 -3.49 6.33 1.67
CA LEU A 17 -4.07 5.21 2.43
C LEU A 17 -3.35 3.88 2.17
N LEU A 18 -2.10 3.92 1.72
CA LEU A 18 -1.31 2.72 1.41
C LEU A 18 -1.15 1.77 2.61
N ASP A 19 -1.05 2.34 3.81
CA ASP A 19 -1.00 1.60 5.07
C ASP A 19 -2.24 0.69 5.24
N ILE A 20 -3.44 1.25 5.06
CA ILE A 20 -4.70 0.51 5.13
C ILE A 20 -4.79 -0.53 4.00
N GLN A 21 -4.36 -0.19 2.80
CA GLN A 21 -4.35 -1.14 1.68
C GLN A 21 -3.44 -2.34 1.96
N ILE A 22 -2.25 -2.08 2.53
CA ILE A 22 -1.29 -3.13 2.89
C ILE A 22 -1.84 -4.01 4.03
N LEU A 23 -2.44 -3.42 5.06
CA LEU A 23 -3.11 -4.18 6.12
C LEU A 23 -4.21 -5.07 5.56
N LYS A 24 -5.05 -4.56 4.65
CA LYS A 24 -6.10 -5.35 3.99
C LYS A 24 -5.52 -6.52 3.18
N LEU A 25 -4.42 -6.30 2.47
CA LEU A 25 -3.73 -7.38 1.73
C LEU A 25 -3.25 -8.47 2.69
N ILE A 26 -2.50 -8.09 3.74
CA ILE A 26 -1.93 -9.04 4.71
C ILE A 26 -3.04 -9.78 5.46
N ASN A 27 -4.17 -9.12 5.76
CA ASN A 27 -5.31 -9.75 6.40
C ASN A 27 -6.06 -10.74 5.49
N THR A 28 -5.93 -10.60 4.16
CA THR A 28 -6.54 -11.54 3.20
C THR A 28 -5.70 -12.81 3.07
N GLU A 29 -4.39 -12.67 3.03
CA GLU A 29 -3.45 -13.78 2.93
C GLU A 29 -2.11 -13.34 3.54
N PRO A 30 -1.41 -14.18 4.33
CA PRO A 30 -0.05 -13.88 4.75
C PRO A 30 0.86 -13.72 3.53
N MET A 31 1.60 -12.61 3.46
CA MET A 31 2.48 -12.28 2.33
C MET A 31 3.85 -11.81 2.80
N TRP A 32 4.90 -12.25 2.11
CA TRP A 32 6.25 -11.69 2.30
C TRP A 32 6.40 -10.35 1.56
N GLY A 33 7.38 -9.53 1.97
CA GLY A 33 7.55 -8.16 1.48
C GLY A 33 7.57 -8.01 -0.05
N TYR A 34 8.18 -8.94 -0.77
CA TYR A 34 8.18 -8.91 -2.24
C TYR A 34 6.77 -9.08 -2.86
N LYS A 35 5.94 -9.96 -2.27
CA LYS A 35 4.56 -10.23 -2.74
C LYS A 35 3.67 -9.03 -2.47
N ILE A 36 3.81 -8.39 -1.29
CA ILE A 36 3.13 -7.13 -0.97
C ILE A 36 3.49 -6.05 -2.00
N LYS A 37 4.78 -5.87 -2.31
CA LYS A 37 5.22 -4.89 -3.31
C LYS A 37 4.57 -5.14 -4.68
N LYS A 38 4.57 -6.40 -5.13
CA LYS A 38 3.98 -6.79 -6.41
C LYS A 38 2.48 -6.55 -6.45
N GLU A 39 1.75 -6.97 -5.41
CA GLU A 39 0.30 -6.76 -5.32
C GLU A 39 -0.08 -5.28 -5.26
N VAL A 40 0.71 -4.45 -4.56
CA VAL A 40 0.47 -3.00 -4.48
C VAL A 40 0.67 -2.34 -5.85
N GLU A 41 1.72 -2.72 -6.58
CA GLU A 41 1.96 -2.22 -7.93
C GLU A 41 0.87 -2.67 -8.91
N THR A 42 0.46 -3.95 -8.85
CA THR A 42 -0.55 -4.52 -9.76
C THR A 42 -1.96 -4.00 -9.49
N ARG A 43 -2.39 -3.90 -8.22
CA ARG A 43 -3.78 -3.53 -7.87
C ARG A 43 -4.01 -2.03 -7.81
N PHE A 44 -3.02 -1.27 -7.35
CA PHE A 44 -3.18 0.15 -7.06
C PHE A 44 -2.41 1.06 -8.04
N GLY A 45 -1.52 0.48 -8.85
CA GLY A 45 -0.66 1.25 -9.75
C GLY A 45 0.35 2.12 -9.00
N VAL A 46 0.61 1.81 -7.72
CA VAL A 46 1.50 2.59 -6.87
C VAL A 46 2.83 1.85 -6.72
N LYS A 47 3.90 2.46 -7.22
CA LYS A 47 5.26 1.96 -6.99
C LYS A 47 5.75 2.38 -5.62
N LEU A 48 5.98 1.39 -4.75
CA LEU A 48 6.64 1.63 -3.48
C LEU A 48 8.10 2.01 -3.73
N ARG A 49 8.57 3.07 -3.06
CA ARG A 49 9.98 3.45 -3.10
C ARG A 49 10.85 2.30 -2.58
N HIS A 50 12.05 2.17 -3.15
CA HIS A 50 13.02 1.19 -2.68
C HIS A 50 13.26 1.38 -1.17
N GLY A 51 13.10 0.31 -0.40
CA GLY A 51 13.28 0.33 1.05
C GLY A 51 12.14 0.97 1.86
N ALA A 52 11.06 1.48 1.26
CA ALA A 52 9.97 2.11 2.03
C ALA A 52 8.98 1.10 2.64
N LEU A 53 8.93 -0.13 2.13
CA LEU A 53 7.98 -1.14 2.59
C LEU A 53 8.29 -1.59 4.02
N TYR A 54 9.53 -1.97 4.33
CA TYR A 54 9.87 -2.50 5.64
C TYR A 54 9.72 -1.48 6.79
N PRO A 55 10.14 -0.21 6.65
CA PRO A 55 9.83 0.82 7.64
C PRO A 55 8.32 1.00 7.87
N LEU A 56 7.50 0.88 6.82
CA LEU A 56 6.05 0.94 6.95
C LEU A 56 5.51 -0.26 7.71
N LEU A 57 5.94 -1.49 7.37
CA LEU A 57 5.53 -2.70 8.08
C LEU A 57 5.95 -2.66 9.56
N ASN A 58 7.19 -2.24 9.85
CA ASN A 58 7.66 -2.07 11.23
C ASN A 58 6.82 -1.03 11.98
N SER A 59 6.43 0.07 11.34
CA SER A 59 5.55 1.07 11.97
C SER A 59 4.16 0.50 12.27
N LEU A 60 3.63 -0.37 11.39
CA LEU A 60 2.34 -1.02 11.59
C LEU A 60 2.39 -2.07 12.72
N GLU A 61 3.48 -2.82 12.80
CA GLU A 61 3.76 -3.76 13.89
C GLU A 61 3.89 -3.03 15.24
N GLN A 62 4.67 -1.94 15.30
CA GLN A 62 4.80 -1.10 16.51
C GLN A 62 3.47 -0.51 16.99
N LYS A 63 2.52 -0.28 16.07
CA LYS A 63 1.17 0.19 16.40
C LYS A 63 0.21 -0.95 16.78
N GLY A 64 0.64 -2.21 16.71
CA GLY A 64 -0.18 -3.38 17.03
C GLY A 64 -1.12 -3.82 15.91
N PHE A 65 -0.91 -3.37 14.66
CA PHE A 65 -1.73 -3.77 13.52
C PHE A 65 -1.20 -5.02 12.79
N LEU A 66 0.03 -5.43 13.07
CA LEU A 66 0.70 -6.61 12.52
C LEU A 66 1.39 -7.39 13.65
N THR A 67 1.64 -8.68 13.43
CA THR A 67 2.25 -9.61 14.39
C THR A 67 3.34 -10.44 13.73
#